data_AF-A0A7J4VJK1-F1
#
_entry.id   AF-A0A7J4VJK1-F1
#
_cell.length_a   1.000
_cell.length_b   1.000
_cell.length_c   1.000
_cell.angle_alpha   90.00
_cell.angle_beta   90.00
_cell.angle_gamma   90.00
#
_symmetry.space_group_name_H-M   'P 1'
#
loop_
_entity.id
_entity.type
_entity.pdbx_description
1 polymer ?
#
loop_
_entity_poly.entity_id
_entity_poly.type
_entity_poly.pdbx_seq_one_letter_code
_entity_poly.pdbx_strand_id
1 'polypeptide(L)'
;MTPARLRECLRTIRWTSIDIVNAFQCDLAWIEALESGEIEIPDDVVIWLENLACFHEENPPPATCRATTVFPREYDAASTRDLAFRR
;
A
#
# COMPACT_ATOMS: atom_id res chain seq x y z
N MET A 1 3.00 22.16 -2.71
CA MET A 1 3.16 21.44 -1.41
C MET A 1 4.64 21.35 -1.06
N THR A 2 5.03 21.27 0.22
CA THR A 2 6.44 21.04 0.59
C THR A 2 6.75 19.54 0.65
N PRO A 3 8.01 19.11 0.48
CA PRO A 3 8.36 17.69 0.59
C PRO A 3 8.08 17.10 1.99
N ALA A 4 8.17 17.92 3.04
CA ALA A 4 7.78 17.52 4.39
C ALA A 4 6.28 17.18 4.47
N ARG A 5 5.43 18.00 3.82
CA ARG A 5 3.99 17.76 3.76
C ARG A 5 3.63 16.53 2.93
N LEU A 6 4.34 16.29 1.81
CA LEU A 6 4.17 15.06 1.03
C LEU A 6 4.39 13.80 1.88
N ARG A 7 5.50 13.75 2.62
CA ARG A 7 5.80 12.64 3.53
C ARG A 7 4.75 12.50 4.64
N GLU A 8 4.22 13.62 5.12
CA GLU A 8 3.13 13.61 6.10
C GLU A 8 1.84 12.99 5.53
N CYS A 9 1.42 13.38 4.32
CA CYS A 9 0.27 12.79 3.64
C CYS A 9 0.45 11.28 3.47
N LEU A 10 1.62 10.84 2.98
CA LEU A 10 1.95 9.41 2.84
C LEU A 10 1.88 8.66 4.18
N ARG A 11 2.42 9.26 5.25
CA ARG A 11 2.32 8.69 6.60
C ARG A 11 0.88 8.58 7.07
N THR A 12 0.04 9.59 6.82
CA THR A 12 -1.38 9.59 7.21
C THR A 12 -2.11 8.40 6.59
N ILE A 13 -1.92 8.18 5.28
CA ILE A 13 -2.53 7.06 4.53
C ILE A 13 -1.76 5.74 4.67
N ARG A 14 -0.66 5.72 5.44
CA ARG A 14 0.22 4.56 5.68
C ARG A 14 0.87 4.00 4.41
N TRP A 15 1.16 4.86 3.45
CA TRP A 15 1.85 4.52 2.20
C TRP A 15 3.34 4.84 2.27
N THR A 16 4.10 4.15 1.43
CA THR A 16 5.53 4.31 1.20
C THR A 16 5.79 4.91 -0.19
N SER A 17 7.04 5.29 -0.48
CA SER A 17 7.45 5.75 -1.82
C SER A 17 7.19 4.69 -2.91
N ILE A 18 7.20 3.40 -2.56
CA ILE A 18 6.87 2.31 -3.49
C ILE A 18 5.38 2.30 -3.82
N ASP A 19 4.51 2.57 -2.84
CA ASP A 19 3.06 2.59 -3.06
C ASP A 19 2.65 3.72 -4.03
N ILE A 20 3.28 4.89 -3.92
CA ILE A 20 3.02 6.01 -4.83
C ILE A 20 3.61 5.77 -6.23
N VAL A 21 4.79 5.13 -6.33
CA VAL A 21 5.34 4.65 -7.61
C VAL A 21 4.34 3.72 -8.30
N ASN A 22 3.79 2.77 -7.56
CA ASN A 22 2.81 1.82 -8.08
C ASN A 22 1.49 2.52 -8.47
N ALA A 23 1.03 3.52 -7.69
CA ALA A 23 -0.18 4.26 -8.00
C ALA A 23 -0.06 5.08 -9.29
N PHE A 24 1.08 5.73 -9.52
CA PHE A 24 1.32 6.54 -10.71
C PHE A 24 1.93 5.78 -11.89
N GLN A 25 2.41 4.54 -11.67
CA GLN A 25 3.17 3.79 -12.66
C GLN A 25 4.37 4.60 -13.19
N CYS A 26 5.07 5.26 -12.27
CA CYS A 26 6.20 6.15 -12.57
C CYS A 26 7.53 5.57 -12.08
N ASP A 27 8.61 6.34 -12.20
CA ASP A 27 9.93 5.91 -11.75
C ASP A 27 10.17 6.31 -10.28
N LEU A 28 10.87 5.46 -9.53
CA LEU A 28 11.19 5.72 -8.11
C LEU A 28 12.05 6.97 -7.95
N ALA A 29 13.00 7.19 -8.87
CA ALA A 29 13.88 8.36 -8.85
C ALA A 29 13.09 9.68 -8.91
N TRP A 30 11.95 9.70 -9.62
CA TRP A 30 11.09 10.87 -9.68
C TRP A 30 10.40 11.15 -8.34
N ILE A 31 9.91 10.10 -7.67
CA ILE A 31 9.33 10.22 -6.33
C ILE A 31 10.38 10.65 -5.31
N GLU A 32 11.58 10.08 -5.36
CA GLU A 32 12.68 10.46 -4.47
C GLU A 32 13.07 11.94 -4.64
N ALA A 33 13.10 12.44 -5.88
CA ALA A 33 13.38 13.85 -6.16
C ALA A 33 12.28 14.80 -5.62
N LEU A 34 11.01 14.38 -5.68
CA LEU A 34 9.90 15.11 -5.05
C LEU A 34 10.03 15.13 -3.52
N GLU A 35 10.42 14.00 -2.92
CA GLU A 35 10.64 13.87 -1.49
C GLU A 35 11.87 14.66 -1.00
N SER A 36 12.95 14.69 -1.77
CA SER A 36 14.14 15.48 -1.45
C SER A 36 13.92 16.98 -1.68
N GLY A 37 12.92 17.35 -2.48
CA GLY A 37 12.66 18.74 -2.90
C GLY A 37 13.60 19.21 -3.99
N GLU A 38 14.27 18.29 -4.69
CA GLU A 38 15.06 18.59 -5.89
C GLU A 38 14.20 19.10 -7.03
N ILE A 39 12.96 18.63 -7.10
CA ILE A 39 11.95 19.10 -8.06
C ILE A 39 10.68 19.53 -7.33
N GLU A 40 9.94 20.44 -7.97
CA GLU A 40 8.64 20.88 -7.47
C GLU A 40 7.59 19.79 -7.62
N ILE A 41 6.66 19.76 -6.65
CA ILE A 41 5.57 18.79 -6.63
C ILE A 41 4.43 19.31 -7.51
N PRO A 42 4.04 18.57 -8.57
CA PRO A 42 2.95 18.99 -9.46
C PRO A 42 1.63 19.22 -8.71
N ASP A 43 0.88 20.27 -9.08
CA ASP A 43 -0.33 20.70 -8.38
C ASP A 43 -1.43 19.63 -8.35
N ASP A 44 -1.55 18.82 -9.40
CA ASP A 44 -2.48 17.70 -9.48
C ASP A 44 -2.14 16.61 -8.45
N VAL A 45 -0.86 16.27 -8.30
CA VAL A 45 -0.36 15.35 -7.27
C VAL A 45 -0.62 15.91 -5.87
N VAL A 46 -0.43 17.22 -5.67
CA VAL A 46 -0.74 17.89 -4.40
C VAL A 46 -2.21 17.74 -4.04
N ILE A 47 -3.11 18.13 -4.95
CA ILE A 47 -4.55 18.08 -4.72
C ILE A 47 -5.00 16.63 -4.44
N TRP A 48 -4.50 15.69 -5.22
CA TRP A 48 -4.85 14.28 -5.06
C TRP A 48 -4.39 13.70 -3.71
N LEU A 49 -3.14 13.94 -3.31
CA LEU A 49 -2.61 13.43 -2.04
C LEU A 49 -3.29 14.06 -0.82
N GLU A 50 -3.55 15.36 -0.84
CA GLU A 50 -4.24 16.04 0.27
C GLU A 50 -5.67 15.52 0.45
N ASN A 51 -6.40 15.33 -0.66
CA ASN A 51 -7.75 14.77 -0.61
C ASN A 51 -7.75 13.33 -0.07
N LEU A 52 -6.78 12.50 -0.48
CA LEU A 52 -6.67 11.12 0.00
C LEU A 52 -6.32 11.07 1.49
N ALA A 53 -5.40 11.94 1.95
CA ALA A 53 -5.06 12.06 3.36
C ALA A 53 -6.28 12.48 4.20
N CYS A 54 -7.01 13.50 3.75
CA CYS A 54 -8.24 13.96 4.40
C CYS A 54 -9.28 12.84 4.49
N PHE A 55 -9.55 12.14 3.38
CA PHE A 55 -10.50 11.04 3.36
C PHE A 55 -10.10 9.90 4.32
N HIS A 56 -8.81 9.56 4.38
CA HIS A 56 -8.31 8.51 5.25
C HIS A 56 -8.39 8.88 6.75
N GLU A 57 -8.26 10.16 7.09
CA GLU A 57 -8.48 10.65 8.45
C GLU A 57 -9.94 10.57 8.87
N GLU A 58 -10.86 10.89 7.95
CA GLU A 58 -12.32 10.81 8.19
C GLU A 58 -12.84 9.38 8.24
N ASN A 59 -12.15 8.43 7.58
CA ASN A 59 -12.59 7.04 7.42
C ASN A 59 -11.53 6.08 7.96
N PRO A 60 -11.31 6.04 9.29
CA PRO A 60 -10.33 5.15 9.88
C PRO A 60 -10.70 3.67 9.63
N PRO A 61 -9.71 2.76 9.61
CA PRO A 61 -9.95 1.34 9.41
C PRO A 61 -10.98 0.78 10.41
N PRO A 62 -11.91 -0.09 9.97
CA PRO A 62 -12.91 -0.67 10.86
C PRO A 62 -12.23 -1.48 11.97
N ALA A 63 -12.46 -1.07 13.22
CA ALA A 63 -11.86 -1.71 14.39
C ALA A 63 -12.29 -3.17 14.60
N THR A 64 -13.40 -3.57 13.98
CA THR A 64 -14.00 -4.92 14.04
C THR A 64 -13.30 -5.93 13.13
N CYS A 65 -12.49 -5.48 12.16
CA CYS A 65 -11.74 -6.33 11.23
C CYS A 65 -10.38 -6.79 11.79
N ARG A 66 -10.30 -7.09 13.10
CA ARG A 66 -9.19 -7.88 13.62
C ARG A 66 -9.56 -9.33 13.37
N ALA A 67 -8.86 -9.99 12.46
CA ALA A 67 -9.11 -11.39 12.15
C ALA A 67 -8.98 -12.24 13.43
N THR A 68 -10.10 -12.51 14.08
CA THR A 68 -10.22 -13.60 15.04
C THR A 68 -10.20 -14.86 14.19
N THR A 69 -9.05 -15.53 14.23
CA THR A 69 -8.80 -16.86 13.63
C THR A 69 -9.07 -16.94 12.12
N VAL A 70 -8.01 -16.69 11.34
CA VAL A 70 -7.85 -17.47 10.10
C VAL A 70 -7.63 -18.91 10.57
N PHE A 71 -8.70 -19.70 10.65
CA PHE A 71 -8.51 -21.15 10.75
C PHE A 71 -7.63 -21.53 9.56
N PRO A 72 -6.49 -22.22 9.76
CA PRO A 72 -5.79 -22.82 8.65
C PRO A 72 -6.83 -23.67 7.93
N ARG A 73 -7.14 -23.31 6.68
CA ARG A 73 -7.92 -24.18 5.82
C ARG A 73 -7.17 -25.50 5.84
N GLU A 74 -7.71 -26.50 6.54
CA GLU A 74 -7.07 -27.81 6.65
C GLU A 74 -6.70 -28.22 5.23
N TYR A 75 -5.40 -28.40 4.99
CA TYR A 75 -4.95 -29.07 3.80
C TYR A 75 -5.57 -30.46 3.89
N ASP A 76 -6.61 -30.68 3.11
CA ASP A 76 -7.34 -31.94 3.05
C ASP A 76 -6.33 -33.02 2.62
N ALA A 77 -5.79 -33.74 3.61
CA ALA A 77 -4.81 -34.83 3.42
C ALA A 77 -5.43 -36.06 2.73
N ALA A 78 -6.62 -35.90 2.14
CA ALA A 78 -7.35 -36.91 1.41
C ALA A 78 -7.06 -36.94 -0.10
N SER A 79 -6.16 -36.11 -0.64
CA SER A 79 -5.63 -36.30 -2.00
C SER A 79 -4.51 -37.35 -2.04
N THR A 80 -4.88 -38.58 -1.65
CA THR A 80 -4.62 -39.82 -2.40
C THR A 80 -3.14 -40.07 -2.76
N ARG A 81 -2.39 -40.88 -1.98
CA ARG A 81 -2.27 -42.33 -2.25
C ARG A 81 -2.33 -42.70 -3.75
N ASP A 82 -1.40 -42.22 -4.58
CA ASP A 82 -1.22 -42.83 -5.91
C ASP A 82 0.20 -42.64 -6.52
N LEU A 83 1.26 -42.75 -5.72
CA LEU A 83 2.64 -42.80 -6.23
C LEU A 83 3.50 -43.94 -5.66
N ALA A 84 2.93 -44.89 -4.92
CA ALA A 84 3.67 -46.06 -4.43
C ALA A 84 3.55 -47.32 -5.31
N PHE A 85 2.83 -47.27 -6.44
CA PHE A 85 2.65 -48.43 -7.33
C PHE A 85 2.70 -48.05 -8.82
N ARG A 86 3.87 -47.63 -9.32
CA ARG A 86 4.28 -47.93 -10.70
C ARG A 86 5.76 -48.30 -10.72
N ARG A 87 5.96 -49.61 -10.90
CA ARG A 87 7.15 -50.41 -11.28
C ARG A 87 8.48 -49.70 -11.48
#